data_AF-A0A7J2U1Y9-F1
#
_entry.id   AF-A0A7J2U1Y9-F1
#
_cell.length_a   1.000
_cell.length_b   1.000
_cell.length_c   1.000
_cell.angle_alpha   90.00
_cell.angle_beta   90.00
_cell.angle_gamma   90.00
#
_symmetry.space_group_name_H-M   'P 1'
#
loop_
_entity.id
_entity.type
_entity.pdbx_description
1 polymer ?
#
loop_
_entity_poly.entity_id
_entity_poly.type
_entity_poly.pdbx_seq_one_letter_code
_entity_poly.pdbx_strand_id
1 'polypeptide(L)'
;MRVEKHLDLALRFLEEGKALVDKDPVQASEKLYKAAEEVVKALTICYNLSEVLDVVEERGRWTIAELEEAVELIGKRVGEWFITSRDAAWVLLDI
;
A
#
# COMPACT_ATOMS: atom_id res chain seq x y z
N MET A 1 4.51 -14.44 4.43
CA MET A 1 3.99 -13.17 5.00
C MET A 1 2.60 -13.37 5.61
N ARG A 2 2.09 -12.49 6.51
CA ARG A 2 0.74 -12.64 7.11
C ARG A 2 -0.14 -11.43 6.83
N VAL A 3 -1.38 -11.64 6.37
CA VAL A 3 -2.37 -10.60 6.07
C VAL A 3 -2.62 -9.70 7.29
N GLU A 4 -2.87 -10.31 8.45
CA GLU A 4 -3.20 -9.62 9.71
C GLU A 4 -2.15 -8.56 10.08
N LYS A 5 -0.86 -8.89 9.93
CA LYS A 5 0.24 -7.96 10.22
C LYS A 5 0.15 -6.70 9.35
N HIS A 6 -0.11 -6.86 8.06
CA HIS A 6 -0.19 -5.74 7.13
C HIS A 6 -1.48 -4.92 7.37
N LEU A 7 -2.59 -5.58 7.71
CA LEU A 7 -3.82 -4.90 8.06
C LEU A 7 -3.69 -4.05 9.34
N ASP A 8 -3.06 -4.59 10.38
CA ASP A 8 -2.82 -3.85 11.64
C ASP A 8 -1.94 -2.61 11.41
N LEU A 9 -0.90 -2.75 10.58
CA LEU A 9 -0.03 -1.63 10.21
C LEU A 9 -0.79 -0.57 9.41
N ALA A 10 -1.61 -0.99 8.44
CA ALA A 10 -2.42 -0.09 7.64
C ALA A 10 -3.38 0.74 8.50
N LEU A 11 -4.09 0.10 9.42
CA LEU A 11 -5.02 0.78 10.34
C LEU A 11 -4.31 1.77 11.24
N ARG A 12 -3.17 1.38 11.82
CA ARG A 12 -2.37 2.26 12.67
C ARG A 12 -1.89 3.50 11.90
N PHE A 13 -1.33 3.32 10.70
CA PHE A 13 -0.87 4.45 9.89
C PHE A 13 -2.01 5.36 9.45
N LEU A 14 -3.19 4.81 9.16
CA LEU A 14 -4.38 5.58 8.84
C LEU A 14 -4.82 6.47 10.03
N GLU A 15 -4.84 5.92 11.24
CA GLU A 15 -5.17 6.68 12.45
C GLU A 15 -4.14 7.78 12.74
N GLU A 16 -2.85 7.46 12.64
CA GLU A 16 -1.76 8.43 12.79
C GLU A 16 -1.87 9.56 11.77
N GLY A 17 -2.13 9.24 10.49
CA GLY A 17 -2.29 10.23 9.43
C GLY A 17 -3.48 11.16 9.67
N LYS A 18 -4.64 10.60 10.06
CA LYS A 18 -5.82 11.39 10.41
C LYS A 18 -5.57 12.34 11.58
N ALA A 19 -4.80 11.92 12.58
CA ALA A 19 -4.48 12.75 13.75
C ALA A 19 -3.53 13.92 13.43
N LEU A 20 -2.83 13.85 12.29
CA LEU A 20 -1.83 14.83 11.85
C LEU A 20 -2.36 15.79 10.78
N VAL A 21 -3.50 15.52 10.13
CA VAL A 21 -3.96 16.27 8.95
C VAL A 21 -4.02 17.79 9.15
N ASP A 22 -4.44 18.26 10.33
CA ASP A 22 -4.54 19.69 10.66
C ASP A 22 -3.28 20.26 11.33
N LYS A 23 -2.31 19.42 11.67
CA LYS A 23 -1.11 19.79 12.46
C LYS A 23 0.15 19.79 11.63
N ASP A 24 0.34 18.72 10.87
CA ASP A 24 1.50 18.47 10.03
C ASP A 24 1.03 17.70 8.78
N PRO A 25 0.55 18.41 7.76
CA PRO A 25 0.05 17.80 6.54
C PRO A 25 1.09 16.95 5.80
N VAL A 26 2.38 17.30 5.90
CA VAL A 26 3.47 16.53 5.27
C VAL A 26 3.60 15.18 5.97
N GLN A 27 3.71 15.18 7.30
CA GLN A 27 3.79 13.92 8.04
C GLN A 27 2.49 13.11 7.92
N ALA A 28 1.32 13.77 7.85
CA ALA A 28 0.04 13.10 7.60
C ALA A 28 0.05 12.36 6.27
N SER A 29 0.49 13.01 5.19
CA SER A 29 0.63 12.42 3.86
C SER A 29 1.54 11.19 3.86
N GLU A 30 2.71 11.26 4.52
CA GLU A 30 3.59 10.09 4.63
C GLU A 30 2.92 8.90 5.34
N LYS A 31 2.12 9.17 6.38
CA LYS A 31 1.40 8.12 7.12
C LYS A 31 0.30 7.51 6.27
N LEU A 32 -0.49 8.33 5.57
CA LEU A 32 -1.54 7.86 4.69
C LEU A 32 -0.98 7.03 3.52
N TYR A 33 0.17 7.43 2.96
CA TYR A 33 0.87 6.64 1.95
C TYR A 33 1.32 5.27 2.50
N LYS A 34 1.93 5.23 3.68
CA LYS A 34 2.30 3.95 4.34
C LYS A 34 1.08 3.06 4.61
N ALA A 35 -0.07 3.66 4.96
CA ALA A 35 -1.30 2.89 5.10
C ALA A 35 -1.72 2.24 3.77
N ALA A 36 -1.65 2.99 2.66
CA ALA A 36 -1.96 2.46 1.34
C ALA A 36 -1.01 1.34 0.92
N GLU A 37 0.30 1.49 1.13
CA GLU A 37 1.27 0.42 0.87
C GLU A 37 0.94 -0.87 1.62
N GLU A 38 0.61 -0.77 2.91
CA GLU A 38 0.29 -1.95 3.71
C GLU A 38 -1.02 -2.62 3.28
N VAL A 39 -2.01 -1.85 2.79
CA VAL A 39 -3.22 -2.41 2.16
C VAL A 39 -2.89 -3.18 0.89
N VAL A 40 -2.02 -2.63 0.01
CA VAL A 40 -1.56 -3.34 -1.20
C VAL A 40 -0.93 -4.67 -0.82
N LYS A 41 0.00 -4.67 0.14
CA LYS A 41 0.68 -5.89 0.62
C LYS A 41 -0.31 -6.92 1.17
N ALA A 42 -1.29 -6.47 1.96
CA ALA A 42 -2.33 -7.35 2.49
C ALA A 42 -3.18 -7.97 1.37
N LEU A 43 -3.60 -7.17 0.38
CA LEU A 43 -4.40 -7.63 -0.75
C LEU A 43 -3.63 -8.58 -1.66
N THR A 44 -2.33 -8.36 -1.90
CA THR A 44 -1.47 -9.29 -2.65
C THR A 44 -1.49 -10.69 -2.02
N ILE A 45 -1.42 -10.76 -0.68
CA ILE A 45 -1.48 -12.02 0.06
C ILE A 45 -2.90 -12.61 -0.01
N CYS A 46 -3.94 -11.81 0.22
CA CYS A 46 -5.34 -12.26 0.17
C CYS A 46 -5.73 -12.83 -1.20
N TYR A 47 -5.23 -12.23 -2.28
CA TYR A 47 -5.48 -12.67 -3.64
C TYR A 47 -4.52 -13.75 -4.14
N ASN A 48 -3.54 -14.13 -3.32
CA ASN A 48 -2.52 -15.12 -3.63
C ASN A 48 -1.81 -14.83 -4.96
N LEU A 49 -1.31 -13.59 -5.12
CA LEU A 49 -0.60 -13.14 -6.31
C LEU A 49 0.84 -13.69 -6.30
N SER A 50 1.01 -14.97 -6.63
CA SER A 50 2.31 -15.67 -6.53
C SER A 50 3.41 -14.99 -7.35
N GLU A 51 3.10 -14.42 -8.52
CA GLU A 51 4.06 -13.67 -9.34
C GLU A 51 4.76 -12.52 -8.60
N VAL A 52 4.08 -11.90 -7.64
CA VAL A 52 4.67 -10.86 -6.77
C VAL A 52 5.26 -11.48 -5.50
N LEU A 53 4.54 -12.41 -4.87
CA LEU A 53 4.95 -12.98 -3.59
C LEU A 53 6.27 -13.75 -3.69
N ASP A 54 6.48 -14.50 -4.76
CA ASP A 54 7.69 -15.29 -4.97
C ASP A 54 8.93 -14.38 -5.05
N VAL A 55 8.82 -13.24 -5.76
CA VAL A 55 9.90 -12.24 -5.88
C VAL A 55 10.18 -11.58 -4.54
N VAL A 56 9.14 -11.22 -3.78
CA VAL A 56 9.29 -10.61 -2.45
C VAL A 56 9.93 -11.58 -1.46
N GLU A 57 9.56 -12.86 -1.50
CA GLU A 57 10.12 -13.90 -0.62
C GLU A 57 11.59 -14.19 -0.96
N GLU A 58 11.92 -14.30 -2.24
CA GLU A 58 13.31 -14.47 -2.69
C GLU A 58 14.19 -13.29 -2.27
N ARG A 59 13.67 -12.06 -2.42
CA ARG A 59 14.41 -10.83 -2.10
C ARG A 59 14.44 -10.50 -0.62
N GLY A 60 13.51 -11.05 0.16
CA GLY A 60 13.31 -10.75 1.59
C GLY A 60 12.78 -9.33 1.88
N ARG A 61 12.36 -8.58 0.85
CA ARG A 61 11.81 -7.21 1.00
C ARG A 61 10.91 -6.84 -0.17
N TRP A 62 9.98 -5.93 0.09
CA TRP A 62 9.22 -5.23 -0.94
C TRP A 62 10.03 -4.08 -1.53
N THR A 63 9.93 -3.88 -2.84
CA THR A 63 10.38 -2.66 -3.52
C THR A 63 9.22 -1.98 -4.23
N ILE A 64 9.48 -0.80 -4.78
CA ILE A 64 8.49 -0.04 -5.55
C ILE A 64 7.98 -0.85 -6.74
N ALA A 65 8.85 -1.60 -7.43
CA ALA A 65 8.47 -2.41 -8.58
C ALA A 65 7.43 -3.49 -8.21
N GLU A 66 7.63 -4.22 -7.12
CA GLU A 66 6.67 -5.24 -6.67
C GLU A 66 5.36 -4.63 -6.16
N LEU A 67 5.39 -3.40 -5.62
CA LEU A 67 4.18 -2.66 -5.25
C LEU A 67 3.39 -2.19 -6.47
N GLU A 68 4.08 -1.71 -7.51
CA GLU A 68 3.46 -1.29 -8.77
C GLU A 68 2.78 -2.46 -9.48
N GLU A 69 3.49 -3.58 -9.61
CA GLU A 69 2.93 -4.80 -10.21
C GLU A 69 1.73 -5.32 -9.40
N ALA A 70 1.83 -5.33 -8.07
CA ALA A 70 0.70 -5.70 -7.21
C ALA A 70 -0.53 -4.80 -7.45
N VAL A 71 -0.34 -3.48 -7.55
CA VAL A 71 -1.45 -2.53 -7.79
C VAL A 71 -2.13 -2.81 -9.13
N GLU A 72 -1.37 -3.08 -10.19
CA GLU A 72 -1.94 -3.42 -11.49
C GLU A 72 -2.75 -4.72 -11.42
N LEU A 73 -2.22 -5.76 -10.79
CA LEU A 73 -2.88 -7.05 -10.66
C LEU A 73 -4.13 -7.00 -9.79
N ILE A 74 -4.09 -6.25 -8.69
CA ILE A 74 -5.26 -5.98 -7.87
C ILE A 74 -6.30 -5.21 -8.67
N GLY A 75 -5.88 -4.16 -9.40
CA GLY A 75 -6.76 -3.38 -10.28
C GLY A 75 -7.49 -4.24 -11.32
N LYS A 76 -6.80 -5.22 -11.92
CA LYS A 76 -7.43 -6.21 -12.83
C LYS A 76 -8.51 -7.05 -12.14
N ARG A 77 -8.45 -7.23 -10.81
CA ARG A 77 -9.43 -8.01 -10.03
C ARG A 77 -10.58 -7.18 -9.48
N VAL A 78 -10.31 -5.97 -8.98
CA VAL A 78 -11.31 -5.13 -8.28
C VAL A 78 -11.80 -3.93 -9.08
N GLY A 79 -11.15 -3.61 -10.21
CA GLY A 79 -11.46 -2.51 -11.10
C GLY A 79 -10.40 -1.40 -11.13
N GLU A 80 -10.40 -0.60 -12.20
CA GLU A 80 -9.42 0.47 -12.46
C GLU A 80 -9.37 1.55 -11.37
N TRP A 81 -10.45 1.72 -10.60
CA TRP A 81 -10.50 2.67 -9.49
C TRP A 81 -9.34 2.45 -8.49
N PHE A 82 -8.90 1.21 -8.31
CA PHE A 82 -7.79 0.88 -7.42
C PHE A 82 -6.47 1.47 -7.91
N ILE A 83 -6.22 1.41 -9.21
CA ILE A 83 -5.04 2.00 -9.86
C ILE A 83 -5.09 3.53 -9.70
N THR A 84 -6.23 4.14 -10.03
CA THR A 84 -6.39 5.60 -9.90
C THR A 84 -6.26 6.10 -8.45
N SER A 85 -6.65 5.29 -7.47
CA SER A 85 -6.51 5.63 -6.05
C SER A 85 -5.05 5.62 -5.59
N ARG A 86 -4.20 4.76 -6.19
CA ARG A 86 -2.76 4.78 -5.97
C ARG A 86 -2.11 6.02 -6.57
N ASP A 87 -2.56 6.47 -7.74
CA ASP A 87 -2.00 7.68 -8.37
C ASP A 87 -2.27 8.92 -7.52
N ALA A 88 -3.44 9.01 -6.89
CA ALA A 88 -3.72 10.05 -5.90
C ALA A 88 -2.77 10.00 -4.69
N ALA A 89 -2.36 8.80 -4.25
CA ALA A 89 -1.40 8.64 -3.16
C ALA A 89 0.05 8.95 -3.59
N TRP A 90 0.40 8.71 -4.87
CA TRP A 90 1.72 9.06 -5.41
C TRP A 90 1.95 10.57 -5.48
N VAL A 91 0.91 11.34 -5.81
CA VAL A 91 0.96 12.82 -5.81
C VAL A 91 1.31 13.38 -4.43
N LEU A 92 1.01 12.66 -3.35
CA LEU A 92 1.35 13.09 -1.98
C LEU A 92 2.85 12.96 -1.65
N LEU A 93 3.64 12.21 -2.43
CA LEU A 93 5.08 12.07 -2.25
C LEU A 93 5.89 13.20 -2.90
N ASP A 94 5.27 13.99 -3.80
CA ASP A 94 5.90 15.11 -4.51
C ASP A 94 5.69 16.48 -3.81
N ILE A 95 5.22 16.50 -2.54
CA ILE A 95 4.95 17.72 -1.75
C ILE A 95 5.94 17.88 -0.59
#